data_AF-A0A932DTW7-F1
#
_entry.id   AF-A0A932DTW7-F1
#
_cell.length_a   1.000
_cell.length_b   1.000
_cell.length_c   1.000
_cell.angle_alpha   90.00
_cell.angle_beta   90.00
_cell.angle_gamma   90.00
#
_symmetry.space_group_name_H-M   'P 1'
#
loop_
_entity.id
_entity.type
_entity.pdbx_description
1 polymer ?
#
loop_
_entity_poly.entity_id
_entity_poly.type
_entity_poly.pdbx_seq_one_letter_code
_entity_poly.pdbx_strand_id
1 'polypeptide(L)' 'MPGRVKIPAGERITIAHGKLQVPDNPILPFIEGDGTGPDIWRAAVRVLDAAVEHAYGSKRRIA' A
#
# COMPACT_ATOMS: atom_id res chain seq x y z
N MET A 1 -11.35 16.59 15.64
CA MET A 1 -10.73 15.38 16.24
C MET A 1 -9.62 14.94 15.29
N PRO A 2 -8.35 14.83 15.70
CA PRO A 2 -7.36 14.20 14.84
C PRO A 2 -7.79 12.75 14.58
N GLY A 3 -7.75 12.33 13.31
CA GLY A 3 -8.20 11.01 12.90
C GLY A 3 -7.33 9.90 13.48
N ARG A 4 -7.93 8.75 13.81
CA ARG A 4 -7.25 7.55 14.36
C ARG A 4 -6.25 6.88 13.42
N VAL A 5 -6.01 7.44 12.22
CA VAL A 5 -5.21 6.82 11.17
C VAL A 5 -3.88 7.55 11.03
N LYS A 6 -2.78 6.81 11.16
CA LYS A 6 -1.43 7.33 10.89
C LYS A 6 -1.15 7.23 9.40
N ILE A 7 -0.84 8.37 8.77
CA ILE A 7 -0.46 8.42 7.36
C ILE A 7 1.05 8.12 7.26
N PRO A 8 1.49 7.12 6.48
CA PRO A 8 2.91 6.82 6.29
C PRO A 8 3.58 7.83 5.36
N ALA A 9 4.91 7.76 5.27
CA ALA A 9 5.68 8.57 4.33
C ALA A 9 5.59 7.97 2.92
N GLY A 10 4.61 8.45 2.15
CA GLY A 10 4.38 8.07 0.76
C GLY A 10 3.50 9.10 0.02
N GLU A 11 3.12 8.77 -1.20
CA GLU A 11 2.37 9.66 -2.08
C GLU A 11 0.97 9.12 -2.39
N ARG A 12 -0.01 10.02 -2.52
CA ARG A 12 -1.40 9.62 -2.82
C ARG A 12 -1.53 9.26 -4.29
N ILE A 13 -2.23 8.16 -4.58
CA ILE A 13 -2.71 7.88 -5.94
C ILE A 13 -3.78 8.91 -6.34
N THR A 14 -3.62 9.54 -7.50
CA THR A 14 -4.57 10.55 -8.00
C THR A 14 -5.20 10.10 -9.32
N ILE A 15 -6.25 10.79 -9.76
CA ILE A 15 -6.88 10.57 -11.06
C ILE A 15 -6.79 11.87 -11.85
N ALA A 16 -6.24 11.80 -13.07
CA ALA A 16 -6.20 12.90 -14.02
C ALA A 16 -6.68 12.42 -15.38
N HIS A 17 -7.62 13.16 -16.00
CA HIS A 17 -8.20 12.82 -17.30
C HIS A 17 -8.72 11.37 -17.41
N GLY A 18 -9.36 10.87 -16.34
CA GLY A 18 -9.89 9.51 -16.28
C GLY A 18 -8.83 8.40 -16.14
N LYS A 19 -7.55 8.75 -15.91
CA LYS A 19 -6.47 7.78 -15.70
C LYS A 19 -5.87 7.93 -14.30
N LEU A 20 -5.56 6.80 -13.68
CA LEU A 20 -4.82 6.76 -12.41
C LEU A 20 -3.38 7.23 -12.64
N GLN A 21 -2.93 8.12 -11.78
CA GLN A 21 -1.53 8.51 -11.64
C GLN A 21 -1.02 7.85 -10.36
N VAL A 22 -0.20 6.81 -10.55
CA VAL A 22 0.35 5.99 -9.47
C VAL A 22 1.82 6.35 -9.29
N PRO A 23 2.21 6.97 -8.16
CA PRO A 23 3.61 7.28 -7.87
C PRO A 23 4.43 6.01 -7.59
N ASP A 24 5.75 6.14 -7.50
CA ASP A 24 6.64 5.00 -7.23
C ASP A 24 6.59 4.51 -5.76
N ASN A 25 6.08 5.34 -4.85
CA ASN A 25 5.84 5.00 -3.43
C ASN A 25 4.40 5.35 -3.01
N PRO A 26 3.37 4.63 -3.50
CA PRO A 26 1.99 4.96 -3.22
C PRO A 26 1.58 4.53 -1.80
N ILE A 27 0.73 5.34 -1.17
CA ILE A 27 0.03 4.97 0.07
C ILE A 27 -1.15 4.08 -0.29
N LEU A 28 -1.15 2.83 0.20
CA LEU A 28 -2.25 1.88 0.03
C LEU A 28 -2.95 1.62 1.36
N PRO A 29 -4.19 2.13 1.56
CA PRO A 29 -4.95 1.82 2.76
C PRO A 29 -5.41 0.36 2.73
N PHE A 30 -5.34 -0.30 3.88
CA PHE A 30 -5.88 -1.64 4.09
C PHE A 30 -6.76 -1.68 5.33
N ILE A 31 -7.63 -2.68 5.37
CA ILE A 31 -8.42 -3.04 6.55
C ILE A 31 -8.10 -4.52 6.79
N GLU A 32 -7.57 -4.86 7.97
CA GLU A 32 -7.20 -6.25 8.29
C GLU A 32 -8.41 -7.17 8.33
N GLY A 33 -9.58 -6.61 8.68
CA GLY A 33 -10.80 -7.36 8.91
C GLY A 33 -10.78 -8.08 10.27
N ASP A 34 -11.79 -8.91 10.50
CA ASP A 34 -11.95 -9.67 11.73
C ASP A 34 -11.64 -11.17 11.51
N GLY A 35 -11.67 -11.97 12.58
CA GLY A 35 -11.43 -13.42 12.50
C GLY A 35 -10.00 -13.73 12.02
N THR A 36 -9.87 -14.50 10.93
CA THR A 36 -8.56 -14.85 10.35
C THR A 36 -7.93 -13.73 9.52
N GLY A 37 -8.59 -12.57 9.38
CA GLY A 37 -8.12 -11.42 8.61
C GLY A 37 -6.69 -10.97 8.95
N PRO A 38 -6.37 -10.69 10.22
CA PRO A 38 -5.02 -10.27 10.63
C PRO A 38 -3.92 -11.31 10.35
N ASP A 39 -4.23 -12.61 10.38
CA ASP A 39 -3.26 -13.67 10.03
C ASP A 39 -3.00 -13.68 8.52
N ILE A 40 -4.06 -13.60 7.72
CA ILE A 40 -3.98 -13.56 6.25
C ILE A 40 -3.25 -12.28 5.81
N TRP A 41 -3.57 -11.13 6.39
CA TRP A 41 -2.93 -9.86 6.04
C TRP A 41 -1.43 -9.87 6.34
N ARG A 42 -1.02 -10.37 7.52
CA ARG A 42 0.41 -10.53 7.86
C ARG A 42 1.15 -11.40 6.84
N ALA A 43 0.50 -12.40 6.25
CA ALA A 43 1.09 -13.21 5.19
C ALA A 43 1.10 -12.49 3.84
N ALA A 44 -0.01 -11.85 3.47
CA ALA A 44 -0.19 -11.18 2.19
C ALA A 44 0.79 -10.00 2.01
N VAL A 45 0.95 -9.15 3.03
CA VAL A 45 1.79 -7.94 2.94
C VAL A 45 3.24 -8.30 2.57
N ARG A 46 3.80 -9.37 3.15
CA ARG A 46 5.15 -9.84 2.82
C ARG A 46 5.31 -10.29 1.38
N VAL A 47 4.26 -10.91 0.82
CA VAL A 47 4.24 -11.36 -0.58
C VAL A 47 4.15 -10.15 -1.51
N LEU A 48 3.32 -9.16 -1.18
CA LEU A 48 3.17 -7.93 -1.96
C LEU A 48 4.48 -7.14 -2.00
N ASP A 49 5.12 -6.92 -0.84
CA ASP A 49 6.38 -6.19 -0.74
C ASP A 49 7.49 -6.88 -1.55
N ALA A 50 7.62 -8.20 -1.39
CA ALA A 50 8.61 -8.99 -2.12
C ALA A 50 8.35 -9.01 -3.63
N ALA A 51 7.09 -9.04 -4.06
CA ALA A 51 6.73 -9.01 -5.48
C ALA A 51 7.06 -7.65 -6.13
N VAL A 52 6.82 -6.54 -5.42
CA VAL A 52 7.18 -5.20 -5.90
C VAL A 52 8.70 -5.07 -6.02
N GLU A 53 9.45 -5.46 -4.99
CA GLU A 53 10.92 -5.45 -5.03
C GLU A 53 11.45 -6.37 -6.15
N HIS A 54 10.88 -7.55 -6.34
CA HIS A 54 11.30 -8.47 -7.41
C HIS A 54 11.07 -7.89 -8.81
N ALA A 55 9.92 -7.24 -9.03
CA ALA A 55 9.56 -6.70 -10.34
C ALA A 55 10.29 -5.40 -10.69
N TYR A 56 10.61 -4.57 -9.69
CA TYR A 56 11.08 -3.20 -9.90
C TYR A 56 12.43 -2.89 -9.26
N GLY A 57 13.01 -3.82 -8.49
CA GLY A 57 14.09 -3.53 -7.56
C GLY A 57 13.70 -2.40 -6.60
N SER A 58 14.69 -1.63 -6.17
CA SER A 58 14.48 -0.49 -5.26
C SER A 58 13.80 0.73 -5.89
N LYS A 59 13.33 0.65 -7.14
CA LYS A 59 12.70 1.78 -7.84
C LYS A 59 11.27 2.03 -7.36
N ARG A 60 10.58 1.00 -6.87
CA ARG A 60 9.20 1.08 -6.39
C ARG A 60 9.04 0.38 -5.05
N ARG A 61 8.09 0.84 -4.24
CA ARG A 61 7.75 0.28 -2.92
C ARG A 61 6.33 0.68 -2.54
N ILE A 62 5.75 0.05 -1.52
CA ILE A 62 4.45 0.43 -0.96
C ILE A 62 4.71 1.11 0.40
N ALA A 63 4.01 2.23 0.68
CA ALA A 63 4.15 3.02 1.90
C ALA A 63 3.19 2.62 3.02
#